data_AF-A0A382BV95-F1
#
_entry.id   AF-A0A382BV95-F1
#
_cell.length_a   1.000
_cell.length_b   1.000
_cell.length_c   1.000
_cell.angle_alpha   90.00
_cell.angle_beta   90.00
_cell.angle_gamma   90.00
#
_symmetry.space_group_name_H-M   'P 1'
#
loop_
_entity.id
_entity.type
_entity.pdbx_description
1 polymer ?
#
loop_
_entity_poly.entity_id
_entity_poly.type
_entity_poly.pdbx_seq_one_letter_code
_entity_poly.pdbx_strand_id
1 'polypeptide(L)'
;MADYEQLMKDARLEINSAEHLLFVTFNLNKDSNFVFTVTNQLIKSVRLSLEALLTYERKQKNIEPFPKQFSVMAEIFKNKVAEQKEFDPVMIGFL
;
A
#
# COMPACT_ATOMS: atom_id res chain seq x y z
N MET A 1 14.73 -11.47 4.26
CA MET A 1 13.47 -10.73 4.49
C MET A 1 13.60 -9.42 3.73
N ALA A 2 12.62 -9.02 2.92
CA ALA A 2 12.68 -7.71 2.25
C ALA A 2 12.75 -6.60 3.30
N ASP A 3 13.67 -5.66 3.12
CA ASP A 3 13.79 -4.48 3.98
C ASP A 3 12.63 -3.51 3.68
N TYR A 4 12.21 -2.72 4.69
CA TYR A 4 11.09 -1.78 4.54
C TYR A 4 11.38 -0.75 3.44
N GLU A 5 12.65 -0.37 3.25
CA GLU A 5 13.07 0.57 2.20
C GLU A 5 12.81 0.03 0.79
N GLN A 6 13.07 -1.26 0.57
CA GLN A 6 12.80 -1.90 -0.72
C GLN A 6 11.29 -1.98 -0.98
N LEU A 7 10.50 -2.34 0.04
CA LEU A 7 9.03 -2.38 -0.06
C LEU A 7 8.45 -0.98 -0.38
N MET A 8 8.99 0.08 0.23
CA MET A 8 8.60 1.46 -0.08
C MET A 8 8.96 1.84 -1.53
N LYS A 9 10.14 1.45 -2.00
CA LYS A 9 10.58 1.70 -3.38
C LYS A 9 9.66 1.00 -4.38
N ASP A 10 9.31 -0.25 -4.11
CA ASP A 10 8.41 -1.04 -4.96
C ASP A 10 7.00 -0.46 -4.94
N ALA A 11 6.49 -0.05 -3.78
CA ALA A 11 5.18 0.63 -3.68
C ALA A 11 5.12 1.92 -4.51
N ARG A 12 6.20 2.72 -4.47
CA ARG A 12 6.34 3.94 -5.28
C ARG A 12 6.41 3.65 -6.78
N LEU A 13 7.06 2.56 -7.18
CA LEU A 13 7.10 2.17 -8.59
C LEU A 13 5.69 1.85 -9.10
N GLU A 14 4.91 1.09 -8.33
CA GLU A 14 3.54 0.71 -8.70
C GLU A 14 2.62 1.93 -8.81
N ILE A 15 2.68 2.88 -7.87
CA ILE A 15 1.82 4.08 -7.94
C ILE A 15 2.20 5.00 -9.10
N ASN A 16 3.50 5.23 -9.33
CA ASN A 16 3.96 6.05 -10.46
C ASN A 16 3.57 5.42 -11.81
N SER A 17 3.61 4.09 -11.88
CA SER A 17 3.19 3.35 -13.08
C SER A 17 1.68 3.46 -13.29
N ALA A 18 0.89 3.37 -12.22
CA ALA A 18 -0.56 3.54 -12.26
C ALA A 18 -0.95 4.95 -12.72
N GLU A 19 -0.29 5.98 -12.19
CA GLU A 19 -0.48 7.37 -12.60
C GLU A 19 -0.16 7.57 -14.08
N HIS A 20 0.97 7.04 -14.56
CA HIS A 20 1.34 7.14 -15.96
C HIS A 20 0.30 6.47 -16.87
N LEU A 21 -0.14 5.26 -16.53
CA LEU A 21 -1.16 4.54 -17.29
C LEU A 21 -2.49 5.31 -17.33
N LEU A 22 -2.90 5.90 -16.21
CA LEU A 22 -4.18 6.61 -16.13
C LEU A 22 -4.14 7.96 -16.85
N PHE A 23 -3.12 8.78 -16.61
CA PHE A 23 -3.09 10.16 -17.13
C PHE A 23 -2.49 10.28 -18.52
N VAL A 24 -1.65 9.34 -18.94
CA VAL A 24 -1.03 9.37 -20.27
C VAL A 24 -1.68 8.33 -21.17
N THR A 25 -1.57 7.05 -20.81
CA THR A 25 -1.93 5.96 -21.74
C THR A 25 -3.43 5.85 -21.97
N PHE A 26 -4.25 5.94 -20.91
CA PHE A 26 -5.70 5.84 -21.03
C PHE A 26 -6.28 7.02 -21.85
N ASN A 27 -5.74 8.22 -21.70
CA ASN A 27 -6.16 9.38 -22.48
C ASN A 27 -5.92 9.22 -23.99
N LEU A 28 -4.91 8.44 -24.39
CA LEU A 28 -4.60 8.16 -25.79
C LEU A 28 -5.48 7.03 -26.37
N ASN A 29 -5.61 5.92 -25.64
CA ASN A 29 -6.19 4.68 -26.18
C ASN A 29 -7.64 4.42 -25.74
N LYS A 30 -8.08 4.99 -24.61
CA LYS A 30 -9.42 4.83 -24.01
C LYS A 30 -9.89 3.37 -23.81
N ASP A 31 -8.95 2.42 -23.73
CA ASP A 31 -9.27 1.01 -23.49
C ASP A 31 -9.57 0.78 -21.99
N SER A 32 -10.76 0.23 -21.71
CA SER A 32 -11.22 -0.11 -20.36
C SER A 32 -10.32 -1.11 -19.63
N ASN A 33 -9.54 -1.93 -20.36
CA ASN A 33 -8.58 -2.83 -19.74
C ASN A 33 -7.52 -2.08 -18.93
N PHE A 34 -7.15 -0.86 -19.32
CA PHE A 34 -6.21 -0.03 -18.55
C PHE A 34 -6.76 0.34 -17.18
N VAL A 35 -8.09 0.53 -17.05
CA VAL A 35 -8.71 0.85 -15.74
C VAL A 35 -8.50 -0.32 -14.78
N PHE A 36 -8.66 -1.56 -15.25
CA PHE A 36 -8.37 -2.75 -14.45
C PHE A 36 -6.89 -2.86 -14.08
N THR A 37 -5.98 -2.59 -15.02
CA THR A 37 -4.53 -2.59 -14.77
C THR A 37 -4.13 -1.55 -13.72
N VAL A 38 -4.61 -0.31 -13.88
CA VAL A 38 -4.40 0.79 -12.92
C VAL A 38 -4.92 0.39 -11.54
N THR A 39 -6.13 -0.16 -11.47
CA THR A 39 -6.72 -0.62 -10.19
C THR A 39 -5.86 -1.69 -9.52
N ASN A 40 -5.37 -2.68 -10.27
CA ASN A 40 -4.49 -3.71 -9.74
C ASN A 40 -3.16 -3.16 -9.23
N GLN A 41 -2.56 -2.19 -9.93
CA GLN A 41 -1.33 -1.53 -9.51
C GLN A 41 -1.54 -0.71 -8.24
N LEU A 42 -2.66 0.01 -8.12
CA LEU A 42 -3.03 0.74 -6.91
C LEU A 42 -3.20 -0.21 -5.71
N ILE A 43 -3.95 -1.31 -5.87
CA ILE A 43 -4.13 -2.33 -4.81
C ILE A 43 -2.76 -2.91 -4.39
N LYS A 44 -1.88 -3.20 -5.36
CA LYS A 44 -0.53 -3.70 -5.08
C LYS A 44 0.31 -2.68 -4.34
N SER A 45 0.25 -1.40 -4.74
CA SER A 45 0.96 -0.30 -4.08
C SER A 45 0.51 -0.14 -2.62
N VAL A 46 -0.80 -0.17 -2.36
CA VAL A 46 -1.35 -0.10 -1.00
C VAL A 46 -0.85 -1.28 -0.16
N ARG A 47 -0.91 -2.51 -0.69
CA ARG A 47 -0.40 -3.69 0.02
C ARG A 47 1.08 -3.56 0.36
N LEU A 48 1.92 -3.13 -0.59
CA LEU A 48 3.36 -2.97 -0.38
C LEU A 48 3.66 -1.85 0.64
N SER A 49 2.91 -0.75 0.58
CA SER A 49 3.04 0.37 1.53
C SER A 49 2.70 -0.07 2.96
N LEU A 50 1.61 -0.83 3.11
CA LEU A 50 1.19 -1.38 4.39
C LEU A 50 2.22 -2.37 4.94
N GLU A 51 2.74 -3.26 4.10
CA GLU A 51 3.80 -4.19 4.49
C GLU A 51 5.08 -3.46 4.90
N ALA A 52 5.46 -2.40 4.17
CA ALA A 52 6.61 -1.57 4.50
C ALA A 52 6.46 -0.92 5.87
N LEU A 53 5.31 -0.28 6.12
CA LEU A 53 4.99 0.37 7.39
C LEU A 53 5.08 -0.62 8.55
N LEU A 54 4.41 -1.76 8.45
CA LEU A 54 4.43 -2.77 9.52
C LEU A 54 5.82 -3.41 9.69
N THR A 55 6.58 -3.56 8.61
CA THR A 55 7.97 -4.04 8.70
C THR A 55 8.84 -3.04 9.46
N TYR A 56 8.66 -1.74 9.22
CA TYR A 56 9.34 -0.69 9.98
C TYR A 56 8.94 -0.71 11.46
N GLU A 57 7.64 -0.73 11.76
CA GLU A 57 7.13 -0.76 13.14
C GLU A 57 7.61 -2.01 13.90
N ARG A 58 7.67 -3.18 13.24
CA ARG A 58 8.24 -4.41 13.80
C ARG A 58 9.73 -4.25 14.11
N LYS A 59 10.50 -3.62 13.22
CA LYS A 59 11.94 -3.37 13.43
C LYS A 59 12.18 -2.49 14.67
N GLN A 60 11.26 -1.55 14.93
CA GLN A 60 11.25 -0.72 16.14
C GLN A 60 10.67 -1.43 17.38
N LYS A 61 10.23 -2.68 17.25
CA LYS A 61 9.57 -3.48 18.29
C LYS A 61 8.22 -2.93 18.77
N ASN A 62 7.55 -2.13 17.95
CA ASN A 62 6.22 -1.59 18.26
C ASN A 62 5.09 -2.61 18.03
N ILE A 63 5.34 -3.65 17.22
CA ILE A 63 4.38 -4.74 16.93
C ILE A 63 5.08 -6.11 16.91
N GLU A 64 4.33 -7.19 17.12
CA GLU A 64 4.84 -8.56 17.01
C GLU A 64 5.06 -9.00 15.55
N PRO A 65 5.79 -10.11 15.30
CA PRO A 65 5.82 -10.73 13.98
C PRO A 65 4.41 -11.04 13.45
N PHE A 66 4.16 -10.71 12.19
CA PHE A 66 2.84 -10.79 11.58
C PHE A 66 2.85 -11.58 10.26
N PRO A 67 1.73 -12.25 9.91
CA PRO A 67 1.51 -12.80 8.57
C PRO A 67 1.36 -11.69 7.51
N LYS A 68 1.92 -11.89 6.31
CA LYS A 68 1.86 -10.94 5.18
C LYS A 68 0.55 -10.98 4.38
N GLN A 69 -0.54 -11.39 5.02
CA GLN A 69 -1.87 -11.40 4.43
C GLN A 69 -2.48 -10.00 4.58
N PHE A 70 -3.12 -9.48 3.53
CA PHE A 70 -3.61 -8.09 3.54
C PHE A 70 -4.59 -7.81 4.68
N SER A 71 -5.56 -8.70 4.90
CA SER A 71 -6.55 -8.57 5.98
C SER A 71 -5.90 -8.44 7.36
N VAL A 72 -4.91 -9.28 7.65
CA VAL A 72 -4.18 -9.28 8.92
C VAL A 72 -3.33 -8.00 9.06
N MET A 73 -2.67 -7.58 7.99
CA MET A 73 -1.91 -6.33 7.99
C MET A 73 -2.82 -5.11 8.21
N ALA A 74 -4.00 -5.07 7.59
CA ALA A 74 -4.96 -3.99 7.76
C ALA A 74 -5.48 -3.92 9.19
N GLU A 75 -5.79 -5.06 9.81
CA GLU A 75 -6.23 -5.14 11.20
C GLU A 75 -5.14 -4.63 12.17
N ILE A 76 -3.89 -5.06 11.98
CA ILE A 76 -2.77 -4.59 12.81
C ILE A 76 -2.56 -3.09 12.65
N PHE A 77 -2.64 -2.58 11.42
CA PHE A 77 -2.54 -1.14 11.17
C PHE A 77 -3.61 -0.36 11.94
N LYS A 78 -4.88 -0.73 11.79
CA LYS A 78 -6.00 -0.06 12.48
C LYS A 78 -5.84 -0.07 13.99
N ASN A 79 -5.49 -1.22 14.56
CA ASN A 79 -5.54 -1.43 16.01
C ASN A 79 -4.26 -1.00 16.74
N LYS A 80 -3.10 -1.00 16.07
CA LYS A 80 -1.80 -0.77 16.72
C LYS A 80 -1.03 0.42 16.20
N VAL A 81 -1.24 0.83 14.95
CA VAL A 81 -0.38 1.83 14.28
C VAL A 81 -1.13 3.13 14.00
N ALA A 82 -2.37 3.05 13.52
CA ALA A 82 -3.10 4.20 13.01
C ALA A 82 -3.37 5.27 14.07
N GLU A 83 -3.79 4.87 15.26
CA GLU A 83 -4.02 5.79 16.40
C GLU A 83 -2.71 6.41 16.89
N GLN A 84 -1.63 5.61 17.01
CA GLN A 84 -0.33 6.09 17.49
C GLN A 84 0.34 7.10 16.56
N LYS A 85 0.00 7.05 15.27
CA LYS A 85 0.60 7.88 14.21
C LYS A 85 -0.34 8.98 13.72
N GLU A 86 -1.47 9.18 14.40
CA GLU A 86 -2.44 10.25 14.10
C GLU A 86 -2.95 10.20 12.64
N PHE A 87 -3.20 8.99 12.12
CA PHE A 87 -3.80 8.84 10.79
C PHE A 87 -5.23 9.40 10.77
N ASP A 88 -5.61 10.00 9.63
CA ASP A 88 -6.97 10.48 9.41
C ASP A 88 -7.99 9.33 9.60
N PRO A 89 -8.98 9.48 10.50
CA PRO A 89 -10.02 8.48 10.73
C PRO A 89 -10.77 8.05 9.46
N VAL A 90 -10.93 8.95 8.49
CA VAL A 90 -11.54 8.65 7.20
C VAL A 90 -10.71 7.60 6.45
N MET A 91 -9.38 7.77 6.43
CA MET A 91 -8.47 6.82 5.78
C MET A 91 -8.46 5.46 6.47
N ILE A 92 -8.60 5.43 7.80
CA ILE A 92 -8.69 4.18 8.58
C ILE A 92 -9.94 3.38 8.17
N GLY A 93 -11.06 4.05 7.89
CA GLY A 93 -12.31 3.40 7.48
C GLY A 93 -12.30 2.77 6.08
N PHE A 94 -11.36 3.15 5.20
CA PHE A 94 -11.23 2.61 3.84
C PHE A 94 -10.44 1.30 3.76
N LEU A 95 -9.57 1.04 4.73
CA LEU A 95 -8.85 -0.23 4.90
C LEU A 95 -9.73 -1.24 5.61
#